data_AF-A0A078FNT9-F1
#
_entry.id   AF-A0A078FNT9-F1
#
_cell.length_a   1.000
_cell.length_b   1.000
_cell.length_c   1.000
_cell.angle_alpha   90.00
_cell.angle_beta   90.00
_cell.angle_gamma   90.00
#
_symmetry.space_group_name_H-M   'P 1'
#
loop_
_entity.id
_entity.type
_entity.pdbx_description
1 polymer ?
#
loop_
_entity_poly.entity_id
_entity_poly.type
_entity_poly.pdbx_seq_one_letter_code
_entity_poly.pdbx_strand_id
1 'polypeptide(L)' 'MGWWRKKNTEEANAKQKLVQENGEVVLEKLIEYCNGKSNPIKAFSASQILRATDNFSRNNSLILHATGSYQCYKDLS' A
#
# COMPACT_ATOMS: atom_id res chain seq x y z
N MET A 1 0.39 26.60 -15.58
CA MET A 1 -0.11 26.43 -14.19
C MET A 1 -1.29 25.45 -14.08
N GLY A 2 -2.27 25.45 -14.99
CA GLY A 2 -3.46 24.57 -14.89
C GLY A 2 -3.22 23.07 -15.10
N TRP A 3 -2.31 22.68 -16.01
CA TRP A 3 -2.05 21.27 -16.32
C TRP A 3 -1.51 20.46 -15.13
N TRP A 4 -0.56 21.02 -14.38
CA TRP A 4 0.01 20.40 -13.17
C TRP A 4 -1.05 20.16 -12.09
N ARG A 5 -1.97 21.13 -11.91
CA ARG A 5 -3.09 20.98 -10.97
C ARG A 5 -4.01 19.85 -11.40
N LYS A 6 -4.38 19.80 -12.69
CA LYS A 6 -5.22 18.72 -13.25
C LYS A 6 -4.58 17.33 -13.04
N LYS A 7 -3.29 17.19 -13.36
CA LYS A 7 -2.54 15.94 -13.15
C LYS A 7 -2.53 15.49 -11.69
N ASN A 8 -2.26 16.41 -10.76
CA ASN A 8 -2.28 16.10 -9.33
C ASN A 8 -3.67 15.68 -8.83
N THR A 9 -4.74 16.29 -9.36
CA THR A 9 -6.12 15.91 -9.04
C THR A 9 -6.45 14.51 -9.56
N GLU A 10 -6.06 14.18 -10.79
CA GLU A 10 -6.28 12.84 -11.36
C GLU A 10 -5.55 11.75 -10.58
N GLU A 11 -4.29 11.98 -10.21
CA GLU A 11 -3.52 11.05 -9.36
C GLU A 11 -4.14 10.87 -7.96
N ALA A 12 -4.63 11.95 -7.36
CA ALA A 12 -5.31 11.89 -6.07
C ALA A 12 -6.61 11.08 -6.16
N ASN A 13 -7.41 11.31 -7.20
CA ASN A 13 -8.65 10.57 -7.44
C ASN A 13 -8.38 9.07 -7.66
N ALA A 14 -7.33 8.73 -8.43
CA ALA A 14 -6.93 7.34 -8.64
C ALA A 14 -6.53 6.65 -7.33
N LYS A 15 -5.77 7.34 -6.45
CA LYS A 15 -5.40 6.80 -5.13
C LYS A 15 -6.62 6.62 -4.23
N GLN A 16 -7.55 7.58 -4.21
CA GLN A 16 -8.78 7.45 -3.43
C GLN A 16 -9.63 6.26 -3.90
N LYS A 17 -9.75 6.07 -5.22
CA LYS A 17 -10.45 4.93 -5.81
C LYS A 17 -9.84 3.60 -5.36
N LEU A 18 -8.52 3.47 -5.40
CA LEU A 18 -7.82 2.25 -4.93
C LEU A 18 -8.02 1.99 -3.43
N VAL A 19 -8.04 3.03 -2.60
CA VAL A 19 -8.32 2.89 -1.17
C VAL A 19 -9.76 2.41 -0.92
N GLN A 20 -10.72 2.95 -1.68
CA GLN A 20 -12.12 2.55 -1.56
C GLN A 20 -12.34 1.11 -2.00
N GLU A 21 -11.93 0.75 -3.22
CA GLU A 21 -12.15 -0.58 -3.80
C GLU A 21 -11.46 -1.68 -2.99
N ASN A 22 -10.20 -1.47 -2.59
CA ASN A 22 -9.48 -2.47 -1.79
C ASN A 22 -9.96 -2.49 -0.33
N GLY A 23 -10.32 -1.33 0.22
CA GLY A 23 -10.82 -1.21 1.60
C GLY A 23 -12.16 -1.91 1.79
N GLU A 24 -13.04 -1.83 0.80
CA GLU A 24 -14.32 -2.55 0.76
C GLU A 24 -14.10 -4.07 0.85
N VAL A 25 -13.24 -4.62 -0.02
CA VAL A 25 -12.93 -6.06 -0.02
C VAL A 25 -12.34 -6.53 1.32
N VAL A 26 -11.43 -5.74 1.91
CA VAL A 26 -10.85 -6.05 3.22
C VAL A 26 -11.94 -6.03 4.31
N LEU A 27 -12.82 -5.03 4.30
CA LEU A 27 -13.87 -4.88 5.30
C LEU A 27 -14.90 -6.01 5.22
N GLU A 28 -15.36 -6.37 4.02
CA GLU A 28 -16.26 -7.50 3.81
C GLU A 28 -15.69 -8.80 4.38
N LYS A 29 -14.42 -9.08 4.08
CA LYS A 29 -13.73 -10.29 4.56
C LYS A 29 -13.54 -10.28 6.08
N LEU A 30 -13.24 -9.12 6.68
CA LEU A 30 -13.15 -8.99 8.14
C LEU A 30 -14.50 -9.20 8.83
N ILE A 31 -15.59 -8.72 8.25
CA ILE A 31 -16.94 -8.96 8.76
C ILE A 31 -17.29 -10.46 8.64
N GLU A 32 -17.07 -11.04 7.47
CA GLU A 32 -17.37 -12.45 7.17
C GLU A 32 -16.62 -13.42 8.09
N TYR A 33 -15.29 -13.25 8.24
CA TYR A 33 -14.45 -14.21 8.96
C TYR A 33 -14.25 -13.87 10.44
N CYS A 34 -14.35 -12.60 10.83
CA CYS A 34 -13.98 -12.15 12.18
C CYS A 34 -15.05 -11.28 12.85
N ASN A 35 -16.26 -11.19 12.30
CA ASN A 35 -17.33 -10.33 12.80
C ASN A 35 -16.86 -8.88 13.01
N GLY A 36 -15.99 -8.41 12.10
CA GLY A 36 -15.40 -7.07 12.11
C GLY A 36 -14.28 -6.86 13.16
N LYS A 37 -13.96 -7.85 13.98
CA LYS A 37 -12.89 -7.76 14.98
C LYS A 37 -11.53 -8.05 14.35
N SER A 38 -10.53 -7.23 14.65
CA SER A 38 -9.14 -7.45 14.24
C SER A 38 -8.18 -6.90 15.28
N ASN A 39 -6.92 -7.37 15.23
CA ASN A 39 -5.83 -6.64 15.86
C ASN A 39 -5.72 -5.24 15.22
N PRO A 40 -5.23 -4.20 15.94
CA PRO A 40 -5.09 -2.87 15.39
C PRO A 40 -4.34 -2.86 14.05
N ILE A 41 -5.05 -2.53 12.97
CA ILE A 41 -4.47 -2.38 11.63
C ILE A 41 -3.95 -0.95 11.51
N LYS A 42 -2.65 -0.81 11.25
CA LYS A 42 -1.99 0.50 11.11
C LYS A 42 -1.96 0.94 9.65
N ALA A 43 -2.38 2.17 9.39
CA ALA A 43 -2.22 2.80 8.09
C ALA A 43 -0.83 3.45 7.98
N PHE A 44 -0.17 3.24 6.84
CA PHE A 44 1.10 3.88 6.49
C PHE A 44 0.93 4.70 5.22
N SER A 45 1.66 5.79 5.12
CA SER A 45 1.73 6.55 3.87
C SER A 45 2.59 5.82 2.83
N ALA A 46 2.31 6.06 1.55
CA ALA A 46 3.13 5.52 0.46
C ALA A 46 4.61 5.92 0.60
N SER A 47 4.91 7.15 1.06
CA SER A 47 6.28 7.61 1.26
C SER A 47 7.01 6.92 2.42
N GLN A 48 6.30 6.45 3.45
CA GLN A 48 6.91 5.62 4.49
C GLN A 48 7.31 4.27 3.92
N ILE A 49 6.41 3.61 3.17
CA ILE A 49 6.68 2.29 2.57
C ILE A 49 7.84 2.39 1.56
N LEU A 50 7.81 3.39 0.67
CA LEU A 50 8.86 3.58 -0.34
C LEU A 50 10.24 3.85 0.28
N ARG A 51 10.29 4.59 1.40
CA ARG A 51 11.56 4.82 2.10
C ARG A 51 12.05 3.55 2.82
N ALA A 52 11.15 2.82 3.46
CA ALA A 52 11.46 1.56 4.15
C ALA A 52 12.01 0.49 3.20
N THR A 53 11.58 0.50 1.92
CA THR A 53 11.92 -0.54 0.93
C THR A 53 12.93 -0.09 -0.12
N ASP A 54 13.58 1.06 0.05
CA ASP A 54 14.43 1.69 -0.98
C ASP A 54 13.76 1.67 -2.38
N ASN A 55 12.54 2.20 -2.44
CA ASN A 55 11.72 2.26 -3.63
C ASN A 55 11.54 0.90 -4.34
N PHE A 56 11.50 -0.19 -3.58
CA PHE A 56 11.40 -1.56 -4.10
C PHE A 56 12.49 -1.92 -5.13
N SER A 57 13.68 -1.35 -5.02
CA SER A 57 14.79 -1.61 -5.94
C SER A 57 15.05 -3.12 -6.13
N ARG A 58 15.31 -3.56 -7.36
CA ARG A 58 15.50 -4.99 -7.67
C ARG A 58 16.87 -5.52 -7.25
N ASN A 59 17.84 -4.60 -7.08
CA ASN A 59 19.18 -4.89 -6.56
C ASN A 59 19.24 -4.68 -5.03
N ASN A 60 18.08 -4.64 -4.39
CA ASN A 60 17.97 -4.27 -3.00
C ASN A 60 18.39 -5.44 -2.08
N SER A 61 19.47 -5.22 -1.31
CA SER A 61 19.92 -6.10 -0.24
C SER A 61 18.90 -6.35 0.86
N LEU A 62 17.81 -5.55 0.91
CA LEU A 62 16.70 -5.73 1.84
C LEU A 62 15.77 -6.88 1.43
N ILE A 63 15.84 -7.42 0.20
CA ILE A 63 14.98 -8.55 -0.19
C ILE A 63 15.39 -9.77 0.64
N LEU A 64 14.50 -10.19 1.53
CA LEU A 64 14.68 -11.37 2.39
C LEU A 64 14.22 -12.65 1.69
N HIS A 65 13.13 -12.55 0.94
CA HIS A 65 12.50 -13.68 0.27
C HIS A 65 11.65 -13.18 -0.90
N ALA A 66 11.61 -13.95 -1.99
CA ALA A 66 10.81 -13.64 -3.17
C ALA A 66 10.17 -14.92 -3.71
N THR A 67 8.86 -14.86 -3.96
CA THR A 67 8.10 -15.89 -4.68
C THR A 67 7.57 -15.31 -5.99
N GLY A 68 6.84 -16.12 -6.76
CA GLY A 68 6.11 -15.63 -7.93
C GLY A 68 4.96 -14.66 -7.60
N SER A 69 4.49 -14.60 -6.35
CA SER A 69 3.33 -13.79 -5.94
C SER A 69 3.64 -12.66 -4.96
N TYR A 70 4.75 -12.72 -4.21
CA TYR A 70 5.12 -11.68 -3.24
C TYR A 70 6.63 -11.58 -3.00
N GLN A 71 7.06 -10.44 -2.49
CA GLN A 71 8.43 -10.18 -2.04
C GLN A 71 8.41 -9.65 -0.60
N CYS A 72 9.29 -10.18 0.22
CA CYS A 72 9.50 -9.75 1.61
C CYS A 72 10.75 -8.86 1.67
N TYR A 73 10.59 -7.67 2.24
CA TYR A 73 11.67 -6.71 2.43
C TYR A 73 11.95 -6.54 3.92
N LYS A 74 13.23 -6.40 4.27
CA LYS A 74 13.64 -5.86 5.55
C LYS A 74 13.45 -4.34 5.54
N ASP A 75 12.99 -3.78 6.65
CA ASP A 75 12.90 -2.32 6.81
C ASP A 75 14.31 -1.69 6.93
N LEU A 76 14.45 -0.48 6.40
CA LEU A 76 15.62 0.40 6.55
C LEU A 76 15.65 1.18 7.86
N SER A 77 14.63 1.01 8.71
CA SER A 77 14.49 1.61 10.04
C SER A 77 15.73 1.47 10.93
#